data_AF-A0A813C0E9-F1
#
_entry.id   AF-A0A813C0E9-F1
#
_cell.length_a   1.000
_cell.length_b   1.000
_cell.length_c   1.000
_cell.angle_alpha   90.00
_cell.angle_beta   90.00
_cell.angle_gamma   90.00
#
_symmetry.space_group_name_H-M   'P 1'
#
loop_
_entity.id
_entity.type
_entity.pdbx_description
1 polymer ?
#
loop_
_entity_poly.entity_id
_entity_poly.type
_entity_poly.pdbx_seq_one_letter_code
_entity_poly.pdbx_strand_id
1 'polypeptide(L)'
;MVPVALPHYWALELVDFRIGNRSLMDTDHSAKKYLIIDTGTTYFTAPDSIYDAVMAQFPEVPCSQAEAYPPLTYVLRSGDKETYDLEVKQETYMVGDDANFCVPAFMKLDVKK
;
A
#
# COMPACT_ATOMS: atom_id res chain seq x y z
N MET A 1 13.44 11.52 9.21
CA MET A 1 12.78 10.49 10.06
C MET A 1 11.28 10.71 9.99
N VAL A 2 10.48 9.64 9.91
CA VAL A 2 9.02 9.71 9.86
C VAL A 2 8.48 9.57 11.29
N PRO A 3 7.76 10.57 11.83
CA PRO A 3 7.25 10.52 13.20
C PRO A 3 6.01 9.62 13.30
N VAL A 4 5.79 9.03 14.48
CA VAL A 4 4.53 8.37 14.81
C VAL A 4 3.46 9.44 15.02
N ALA A 5 2.38 9.37 14.22
CA ALA A 5 1.33 10.39 14.16
C ALA A 5 0.12 10.07 15.05
N LEU A 6 -0.11 8.79 15.38
CA LEU A 6 -1.14 8.37 16.34
C LEU A 6 -0.54 7.40 17.38
N PRO A 7 -0.79 7.61 18.69
CA PRO A 7 -0.36 6.66 19.72
C PRO A 7 -1.11 5.31 19.57
N HIS A 8 -0.58 4.25 20.18
CA HIS A 8 -1.08 2.86 20.20
C HIS A 8 -0.69 1.97 19.01
N TYR A 9 -0.36 2.55 17.86
CA TYR A 9 0.24 1.85 16.73
C TYR A 9 1.48 2.59 16.23
N TRP A 10 2.34 1.92 15.47
CA TRP A 10 3.34 2.59 14.63
C TRP A 10 2.65 3.20 13.40
N ALA A 11 1.79 4.18 13.65
CA ALA A 11 0.97 4.84 12.64
C ALA A 11 1.68 6.07 12.10
N LEU A 12 1.92 6.09 10.79
CA LEU A 12 2.60 7.17 10.08
C LEU A 12 1.54 7.95 9.28
N GLU A 13 1.67 9.27 9.19
CA GLU A 13 0.75 10.07 8.36
C GLU A 13 1.01 9.78 6.87
N LEU A 14 0.00 9.20 6.22
CA LEU A 14 0.00 8.86 4.80
C LEU A 14 -0.62 10.03 4.01
N VAL A 15 0.20 10.69 3.21
CA VAL A 15 -0.18 11.84 2.39
C VAL A 15 -0.81 11.38 1.08
N ASP A 16 -0.22 10.37 0.45
CA ASP A 16 -0.66 9.81 -0.82
C ASP A 16 -0.23 8.34 -0.94
N PHE A 17 -0.95 7.58 -1.75
CA PHE A 17 -0.65 6.20 -2.10
C PHE A 17 -0.75 6.08 -3.61
N ARG A 18 0.34 5.65 -4.25
CA ARG A 18 0.46 5.62 -5.70
C ARG A 18 0.79 4.24 -6.21
N ILE A 19 0.31 3.96 -7.42
CA ILE A 19 0.80 2.86 -8.26
C ILE A 19 1.48 3.48 -9.47
N GLY A 20 2.80 3.35 -9.55
CA GLY A 20 3.61 4.12 -10.50
C GLY A 20 3.31 5.63 -10.36
N ASN A 21 2.86 6.27 -11.44
CA ASN A 21 2.54 7.69 -11.46
C ASN A 21 1.08 8.03 -11.08
N ARG A 22 0.24 7.03 -10.78
CA ARG A 22 -1.19 7.21 -10.49
C ARG A 22 -1.43 7.26 -8.98
N SER A 23 -1.92 8.38 -8.48
CA SER A 23 -2.47 8.48 -7.11
C SER A 23 -3.80 7.73 -7.01
N LEU A 24 -3.97 6.99 -5.91
CA LEU A 24 -5.20 6.26 -5.58
C LEU A 24 -5.95 6.88 -4.40
N MET A 25 -5.39 7.89 -3.74
CA MET A 25 -6.04 8.56 -2.63
C MET A 25 -6.90 9.70 -3.14
N ASP A 26 -8.15 9.74 -2.66
CA ASP A 26 -9.07 10.81 -3.00
C ASP A 26 -8.53 12.18 -2.53
N THR A 27 -8.84 13.25 -3.28
CA THR A 27 -8.37 14.62 -3.02
C THR A 27 -9.05 15.28 -1.82
N ASP A 28 -9.95 14.56 -1.14
CA ASP A 28 -10.52 15.03 0.12
C ASP A 28 -9.44 15.04 1.21
N HIS A 29 -8.81 16.21 1.35
CA HIS A 29 -7.75 16.48 2.32
C HIS A 29 -8.28 16.65 3.76
N SER A 30 -9.60 16.56 3.99
CA SER A 30 -10.18 16.82 5.31
C SER A 30 -9.91 15.69 6.32
N ALA A 31 -9.78 14.44 5.85
CA ALA A 31 -9.49 13.29 6.69
C ALA A 31 -8.03 12.86 6.59
N LYS A 32 -7.30 12.89 7.71
CA LYS A 32 -5.97 12.29 7.81
C LYS A 32 -6.05 10.79 7.58
N LYS A 33 -5.12 10.27 6.79
CA LYS A 33 -4.99 8.85 6.48
C LYS A 33 -3.66 8.37 7.06
N TYR A 34 -3.58 7.09 7.41
CA TYR A 34 -2.44 6.56 8.15
C TYR A 34 -1.96 5.25 7.53
N LEU A 35 -0.65 5.06 7.52
CA LEU A 35 0.00 3.78 7.26
C LEU A 35 0.44 3.18 8.59
N ILE A 36 -0.03 1.97 8.90
CA ILE A 36 0.38 1.25 10.10
C ILE A 36 1.49 0.28 9.73
N ILE A 37 2.61 0.34 10.44
CA ILE A 37 3.68 -0.66 10.34
C ILE A 37 3.41 -1.73 11.40
N ASP A 38 3.02 -2.92 10.95
CA ASP A 38 2.69 -4.05 11.82
C ASP A 38 3.50 -5.28 11.41
N THR A 39 4.50 -5.64 12.22
CA THR A 39 5.33 -6.83 12.00
C THR A 39 4.57 -8.14 12.28
N GLY A 40 3.37 -8.08 12.87
CA GLY A 40 2.52 -9.23 13.16
C GLY A 40 1.61 -9.67 12.01
N THR A 41 1.56 -8.93 10.90
CA THR A 41 0.84 -9.32 9.68
C THR A 41 1.80 -9.63 8.53
N THR A 42 1.41 -10.56 7.67
CA THR A 42 2.18 -10.93 6.48
C THR A 42 1.78 -10.10 5.26
N TYR A 43 0.49 -9.80 5.10
CA TYR A 43 -0.03 -9.13 3.92
C TYR A 43 -0.21 -7.63 4.14
N PHE A 44 -0.09 -6.88 3.05
CA PHE A 44 -0.57 -5.51 3.00
C PHE A 44 -2.08 -5.51 3.20
N THR A 45 -2.60 -4.44 3.79
CA THR A 45 -4.04 -4.25 3.92
C THR A 45 -4.44 -2.92 3.32
N ALA A 46 -5.62 -2.88 2.72
CA ALA A 46 -6.18 -1.66 2.15
C ALA A 46 -7.70 -1.61 2.36
N PRO A 47 -8.27 -0.40 2.52
CA PRO A 47 -9.72 -0.20 2.50
C PRO A 47 -10.31 -0.60 1.13
N ASP A 48 -11.62 -0.85 1.12
CA ASP A 48 -12.38 -1.37 -0.02
C ASP A 48 -11.97 -0.77 -1.40
N SER A 49 -12.08 0.55 -1.56
CA SER A 49 -11.82 1.21 -2.85
C SER A 49 -10.36 1.15 -3.30
N ILE A 50 -9.40 1.16 -2.36
CA ILE A 50 -7.98 1.06 -2.66
C ILE A 50 -7.62 -0.38 -3.00
N TYR A 51 -8.17 -1.33 -2.26
CA TYR A 51 -8.00 -2.76 -2.52
C TYR A 51 -8.48 -3.11 -3.92
N ASP A 52 -9.69 -2.71 -4.30
CA ASP A 52 -10.25 -2.97 -5.62
C ASP A 52 -9.40 -2.34 -6.73
N ALA A 53 -8.87 -1.13 -6.51
CA ALA A 53 -7.99 -0.47 -7.46
C ALA A 53 -6.65 -1.21 -7.63
N VAL A 54 -6.07 -1.75 -6.55
CA VAL A 54 -4.85 -2.58 -6.59
C VAL A 54 -5.12 -3.88 -7.35
N MET A 55 -6.19 -4.60 -7.02
CA MET A 55 -6.55 -5.87 -7.67
C MET A 55 -6.85 -5.70 -9.16
N ALA A 56 -7.51 -4.60 -9.54
CA ALA A 56 -7.77 -4.29 -10.95
C ALA A 56 -6.49 -3.96 -11.74
N GLN A 57 -5.46 -3.44 -11.08
CA GLN A 57 -4.19 -3.06 -11.71
C GLN A 57 -3.21 -4.24 -11.81
N PHE A 58 -3.30 -5.20 -10.89
CA PHE A 58 -2.42 -6.36 -10.79
C PHE A 58 -3.23 -7.65 -10.71
N PRO A 59 -3.79 -8.11 -11.85
CA PRO A 59 -4.61 -9.31 -11.85
C PRO A 59 -3.79 -10.56 -11.53
N GLU A 60 -4.47 -11.57 -11.02
CA GLU A 60 -3.93 -12.92 -10.90
C GLU A 60 -3.56 -13.47 -12.28
N VAL A 61 -2.30 -13.86 -12.44
CA VAL A 61 -1.77 -14.42 -13.70
C VAL A 61 -0.81 -15.56 -13.38
N PRO A 62 -0.57 -16.51 -14.31
CA PRO A 62 0.54 -17.44 -14.16
C PRO A 62 1.84 -16.67 -13.90
N CYS A 63 2.68 -17.10 -12.97
CA CYS A 63 3.88 -16.35 -12.59
C CYS A 63 4.86 -16.12 -13.75
N SER A 64 4.83 -16.97 -14.79
CA SER A 64 5.59 -16.78 -16.03
C SER A 64 5.12 -15.60 -16.89
N GLN A 65 3.91 -15.10 -16.63
CA GLN A 65 3.27 -13.97 -17.31
C GLN A 65 3.18 -12.74 -16.40
N ALA A 66 3.69 -12.80 -15.17
CA ALA A 66 3.75 -11.63 -14.30
C ALA A 66 4.71 -10.60 -14.92
N GLU A 67 4.13 -9.56 -15.51
CA GLU A 67 4.88 -8.46 -16.13
C GLU A 67 5.64 -7.65 -15.08
N ALA A 68 6.53 -6.76 -15.54
CA ALA A 68 7.19 -5.78 -14.70
C ALA A 68 6.19 -4.72 -14.24
N TYR A 69 5.48 -5.02 -13.15
CA TYR A 69 4.49 -4.13 -12.55
C TYR A 69 5.18 -2.93 -11.87
N PRO A 70 4.59 -1.73 -11.95
CA PRO A 70 5.13 -0.54 -11.31
C PRO A 70 5.23 -0.69 -9.78
N PRO A 71 6.15 0.03 -9.12
CA PRO A 71 6.22 0.03 -7.68
C PRO A 71 4.96 0.66 -7.05
N LEU A 72 4.68 0.25 -5.82
CA LEU A 72 3.81 0.99 -4.92
C LEU A 72 4.62 2.10 -4.26
N THR A 73 4.04 3.30 -4.15
CA THR A 73 4.69 4.41 -3.45
C THR A 73 3.78 4.92 -2.35
N TYR A 74 4.25 4.80 -1.10
CA TYR A 74 3.62 5.40 0.07
C TYR A 74 4.29 6.75 0.35
N VAL A 75 3.56 7.83 0.12
CA VAL A 75 4.07 9.19 0.36
C VAL A 75 3.78 9.55 1.81
N LEU A 76 4.82 9.64 2.64
CA LEU A 76 4.72 9.83 4.07
C LEU A 76 5.11 11.26 4.47
N ARG A 77 4.48 11.78 5.52
CA ARG A 77 4.89 13.08 6.11
C ARG A 77 6.10 12.87 7.01
N SER A 78 7.21 13.54 6.75
CA SER A 78 8.39 13.54 7.63
C SER A 78 8.28 14.59 8.76
N GLY A 79 9.15 14.48 9.76
CA GLY A 79 9.12 15.35 10.95
C GLY A 79 9.39 16.83 10.68
N ASP A 80 10.08 17.15 9.59
CA ASP A 80 10.33 18.47 9.03
C ASP A 80 9.20 18.98 8.12
N LYS A 81 8.08 18.24 8.03
CA LYS A 81 6.89 18.50 7.20
C LYS A 81 7.07 18.29 5.69
N GLU A 82 8.26 17.88 5.26
CA GLU A 82 8.50 17.39 3.90
C GLU A 82 7.78 16.06 3.63
N THR A 83 7.82 15.61 2.38
CA THR A 83 7.32 14.30 1.97
C THR A 83 8.46 13.32 1.75
N TYR A 84 8.27 12.08 2.16
CA TYR A 84 9.18 10.97 1.92
C TYR A 84 8.46 9.86 1.17
N ASP A 85 8.99 9.49 0.01
CA ASP A 85 8.44 8.44 -0.84
C ASP A 85 9.06 7.09 -0.43
N LEU A 86 8.25 6.23 0.19
CA LEU A 86 8.60 4.84 0.45
C LEU A 86 8.14 3.98 -0.73
N GLU A 87 9.10 3.55 -1.55
CA GLU A 87 8.85 2.66 -2.69
C GLU A 87 8.92 1.19 -2.29
N VAL A 88 7.90 0.43 -2.70
CA VAL A 88 7.81 -1.02 -2.55
C VAL A 88 7.72 -1.64 -3.93
N LYS A 89 8.74 -2.43 -4.30
CA LYS A 89 8.83 -3.05 -5.62
C LYS A 89 7.98 -4.33 -5.70
N GLN A 90 7.72 -4.76 -6.93
CA GLN A 90 6.91 -5.94 -7.24
C GLN A 90 7.35 -7.20 -6.50
N GLU A 91 8.65 -7.41 -6.34
CA GLU A 91 9.19 -8.59 -5.67
C GLU A 91 8.82 -8.65 -4.17
N THR A 92 8.33 -7.53 -3.63
CA THR A 92 7.88 -7.44 -2.23
C THR A 92 6.36 -7.57 -2.09
N TYR A 93 5.58 -7.06 -3.04
CA TYR A 93 4.11 -7.05 -2.93
C TYR A 93 3.40 -8.14 -3.75
N MET A 94 4.10 -8.84 -4.65
CA MET A 94 3.56 -10.00 -5.36
C MET A 94 4.03 -11.31 -4.72
N VAL A 95 3.14 -12.28 -4.63
CA VAL A 95 3.42 -13.62 -4.11
C VAL A 95 2.92 -14.68 -5.08
N GLY A 96 3.67 -15.78 -5.18
CA GLY A 96 3.24 -16.98 -5.89
C GLY A 96 2.43 -17.89 -4.97
N ASP A 97 1.39 -18.52 -5.51
CA ASP A 97 0.64 -19.57 -4.83
C ASP A 97 1.13 -20.99 -5.20
N ASP A 98 0.54 -22.02 -4.58
CA ASP A 98 0.89 -23.43 -4.83
C ASP A 98 0.55 -23.89 -6.27
N ALA A 99 -0.33 -23.17 -6.98
CA ALA A 99 -0.70 -23.44 -8.36
C ALA A 99 0.18 -22.68 -9.38
N ASN A 100 1.24 -21.99 -8.91
CA ASN A 100 2.16 -21.18 -9.70
C ASN A 100 1.48 -19.96 -10.38
N PHE A 101 0.44 -19.43 -9.75
CA PHE A 101 -0.15 -18.13 -10.05
C PHE A 101 0.43 -17.06 -9.13
N CYS A 102 0.61 -15.87 -9.68
CA CYS A 102 1.14 -14.71 -8.98
C CYS A 102 0.01 -13.72 -8.72
N VAL A 103 -0.14 -13.33 -7.46
CA VAL A 103 -1.19 -12.42 -6.98
C VAL A 103 -0.59 -11.33 -6.08
N PRO A 104 -1.23 -10.16 -5.95
CA PRO A 104 -0.81 -9.16 -4.98
C PRO A 104 -1.10 -9.66 -3.56
N ALA A 105 -0.12 -9.54 -2.66
CA ALA A 105 -0.21 -9.89 -1.25
C ALA A 105 -1.00 -8.85 -0.45
N PHE A 106 -2.25 -8.63 -0.84
CA PHE A 106 -3.17 -7.64 -0.27
C PHE A 106 -4.40 -8.31 0.31
N MET A 107 -4.85 -7.82 1.46
CA MET A 107 -6.15 -8.14 2.04
C MET A 107 -7.02 -6.89 2.13
N LYS A 108 -8.30 -7.06 1.81
CA LYS A 108 -9.30 -6.04 2.04
C LYS A 108 -9.63 -5.96 3.53
N LEU A 109 -9.41 -4.80 4.14
CA LEU A 109 -9.68 -4.56 5.54
C LEU A 109 -10.06 -3.10 5.79
N ASP A 110 -11.30 -2.87 6.19
CA ASP A 110 -11.77 -1.55 6.63
C ASP A 110 -11.64 -1.43 8.15
N VAL A 111 -10.82 -0.47 8.61
CA VAL A 111 -10.71 -0.12 10.02
C VAL A 111 -11.75 0.93 10.35
N LYS A 112 -12.80 0.53 11.06
CA LYS A 112 -13.85 1.45 11.54
C LYS A 112 -13.30 2.34 12.65
N LYS A 113 -13.75 3.60 12.65
CA LYS A 113 -13.52 4.54 13.76
C LYS A 113 -14.37 4.19 14.97
#